data_AF-A0A3N6WMN4-F1
#
_entry.id   AF-A0A3N6WMN4-F1
#
_cell.length_a   1.000
_cell.length_b   1.000
_cell.length_c   1.000
_cell.angle_alpha   90.00
_cell.angle_beta   90.00
_cell.angle_gamma   90.00
#
_symmetry.space_group_name_H-M   'P 1'
#
loop_
_entity.id
_entity.type
_entity.pdbx_description
1 polymer ?
#
loop_
_entity_poly.entity_id
_entity_poly.type
_entity_poly.pdbx_seq_one_letter_code
_entity_poly.pdbx_strand_id
1 'polypeptide(L)'
;MLAALMFGSYAQALVDAADDLPEEFHQLFPGDAMVLGYLAFRGLFLAIFVAAAGVSALGQLRSEELRGRAELALSAPVGRTRWLASHLCVLLGGLMAILLAVGIGTAVGAVLVLTDGGHYVDELILASVHQAPAVLAVVGITAALFGWLPRAASPVGWLIIGYAAFMSNFGQLLDLPKFAAEFDVFGHLTRYPVEDVAWTPVWALTAVGAAGLVLGLVGWSRREVNRV
;
A
#
# COMPACT_ATOMS: atom_id res chain seq x y z
N MET A 1 -10.08 0.86 -8.94
CA MET A 1 -10.13 0.70 -10.41
C MET A 1 -10.56 1.99 -11.12
N LEU A 2 -11.76 2.54 -10.90
CA LEU A 2 -12.17 3.82 -11.53
C LEU A 2 -11.19 4.97 -11.28
N ALA A 3 -10.74 5.16 -10.05
CA ALA A 3 -9.73 6.17 -9.73
C ALA A 3 -8.40 5.92 -10.46
N ALA A 4 -7.98 4.67 -10.60
CA ALA A 4 -6.74 4.31 -11.31
C ALA A 4 -6.84 4.58 -12.82
N LEU A 5 -7.99 4.24 -13.43
CA LEU A 5 -8.30 4.61 -14.83
C LEU A 5 -8.27 6.13 -15.04
N MET A 6 -8.91 6.87 -14.14
CA MET A 6 -8.92 8.34 -14.16
C MET A 6 -7.49 8.89 -14.07
N PHE A 7 -6.66 8.38 -13.14
CA PHE A 7 -5.26 8.79 -13.04
C PHE A 7 -4.45 8.44 -14.28
N GLY A 8 -4.62 7.23 -14.85
CA GLY A 8 -3.96 6.88 -16.11
C GLY A 8 -4.31 7.84 -17.25
N SER A 9 -5.56 8.29 -17.33
CA SER A 9 -6.01 9.20 -18.40
C SER A 9 -5.37 10.60 -18.35
N TYR A 10 -4.80 11.00 -17.21
CA TYR A 10 -4.08 12.27 -17.10
C TYR A 10 -2.66 12.23 -17.69
N ALA A 11 -2.16 11.07 -18.12
CA ALA A 11 -0.81 10.96 -18.66
C ALA A 11 -0.58 11.87 -19.88
N GLN A 12 -1.57 11.99 -20.77
CA GLN A 12 -1.46 12.87 -21.94
C GLN A 12 -1.33 14.35 -21.56
N ALA A 13 -2.04 14.79 -20.52
CA ALA A 13 -1.94 16.17 -20.05
C ALA A 13 -0.53 16.53 -19.54
N LEU A 14 0.25 15.54 -19.10
CA LEU A 14 1.65 15.73 -18.73
C LEU A 14 2.58 15.80 -19.94
N VAL A 15 2.29 15.02 -20.98
CA VAL A 15 2.99 15.11 -22.27
C VAL A 15 2.76 16.49 -22.88
N ASP A 16 1.50 16.90 -23.00
CA ASP A 16 1.13 18.21 -23.54
C ASP A 16 1.79 19.35 -22.71
N ALA A 17 1.77 19.23 -21.38
CA ALA A 17 2.42 20.21 -20.51
C ALA A 17 3.95 20.25 -20.65
N ALA A 18 4.58 19.14 -21.02
CA ALA A 18 6.02 19.09 -21.29
C ALA A 18 6.36 19.69 -22.65
N ASP A 19 5.53 19.44 -23.66
CA ASP A 19 5.68 19.98 -25.02
C ASP A 19 5.44 21.50 -25.08
N ASP A 20 4.60 22.03 -24.19
CA ASP A 20 4.30 23.46 -24.06
C ASP A 20 5.39 24.24 -23.29
N LEU A 21 6.42 23.59 -22.76
CA LEU A 21 7.51 24.28 -22.09
C LEU A 21 8.36 25.10 -23.09
N PRO A 22 9.05 26.15 -22.64
CA PRO A 22 10.06 26.79 -23.48
C PRO A 22 11.20 25.80 -23.82
N GLU A 23 11.75 25.87 -25.03
CA GLU A 23 12.78 24.93 -25.52
C GLU A 23 13.99 24.78 -24.58
N GLU A 24 14.33 25.84 -23.85
CA GLU A 24 15.39 25.86 -22.84
C GLU A 24 15.17 24.85 -21.70
N PHE A 25 13.91 24.51 -21.41
CA PHE A 25 13.51 23.59 -20.35
C PHE A 25 13.27 22.16 -20.83
N HIS A 26 13.17 21.91 -22.14
CA HIS A 26 12.94 20.57 -22.69
C HIS A 26 14.06 19.58 -22.33
N GLN A 27 15.29 20.06 -22.21
CA GLN A 27 16.43 19.22 -21.79
C GLN A 27 16.40 18.91 -20.28
N LEU A 28 15.74 19.76 -19.48
CA LEU A 28 15.62 19.59 -18.03
C LEU A 28 14.40 18.75 -17.64
N PHE A 29 13.32 18.81 -18.43
CA PHE A 29 12.05 18.13 -18.18
C PHE A 29 11.54 17.43 -19.44
N PRO A 30 12.18 16.33 -19.88
CA PRO A 30 11.66 15.54 -20.98
C PRO A 30 10.29 14.96 -20.60
N GLY A 31 9.35 14.92 -21.55
CA GLY A 31 7.97 14.50 -21.33
C GLY A 31 7.85 13.12 -20.68
N ASP A 32 8.67 12.15 -21.12
CA ASP A 32 8.71 10.82 -20.52
C ASP A 32 9.08 10.87 -19.03
N ALA A 33 10.05 11.70 -18.62
CA ALA A 33 10.42 11.82 -17.21
C ALA A 33 9.30 12.43 -16.37
N MET A 34 8.53 13.38 -16.92
CA MET A 34 7.34 13.92 -16.26
C MET A 34 6.25 12.85 -16.08
N VAL A 35 6.00 12.04 -17.12
CA VAL A 35 5.05 10.92 -17.06
C VAL A 35 5.50 9.89 -16.04
N LEU A 36 6.74 9.41 -16.09
CA LEU A 36 7.30 8.43 -15.15
C LEU A 36 7.23 8.92 -13.69
N GLY A 37 7.59 10.19 -13.45
CA GLY A 37 7.51 10.80 -12.12
C GLY A 37 6.07 10.87 -11.59
N TYR A 38 5.13 11.26 -12.45
CA TYR A 38 3.71 11.23 -12.11
C TYR A 38 3.22 9.81 -11.80
N LEU A 39 3.58 8.83 -12.63
CA LEU A 39 3.17 7.44 -12.47
C LEU A 39 3.69 6.84 -11.16
N ALA A 40 4.97 7.08 -10.84
CA ALA A 40 5.57 6.67 -9.56
C ALA A 40 4.82 7.28 -8.37
N PHE A 41 4.55 8.58 -8.42
CA PHE A 41 3.80 9.28 -7.38
C PHE A 41 2.37 8.75 -7.22
N ARG A 42 1.66 8.47 -8.32
CA ARG A 42 0.29 7.92 -8.27
C ARG A 42 0.23 6.49 -7.77
N GLY A 43 1.20 5.65 -8.15
CA GLY A 43 1.33 4.28 -7.65
C GLY A 43 1.47 4.25 -6.12
N LEU A 44 2.40 5.06 -5.60
CA LEU A 44 2.59 5.28 -4.16
C LEU A 44 1.29 5.75 -3.48
N PHE A 45 0.67 6.80 -4.04
CA PHE A 45 -0.54 7.40 -3.47
C PHE A 45 -1.70 6.40 -3.36
N LEU A 46 -1.96 5.62 -4.42
CA LEU A 46 -3.01 4.60 -4.40
C LEU A 46 -2.68 3.44 -3.46
N ALA A 47 -1.40 3.05 -3.34
CA ALA A 47 -0.99 1.98 -2.42
C ALA A 47 -1.24 2.32 -0.95
N ILE A 48 -1.15 3.60 -0.56
CA ILE A 48 -1.53 4.05 0.80
C ILE A 48 -3.00 3.76 1.07
N PHE A 49 -3.90 3.95 0.11
CA PHE A 49 -5.32 3.57 0.26
C PHE A 49 -5.50 2.05 0.35
N VAL A 50 -4.67 1.27 -0.35
CA VAL A 50 -4.71 -0.19 -0.22
C VAL A 50 -4.29 -0.61 1.20
N ALA A 51 -3.24 -0.02 1.76
CA ALA A 51 -2.86 -0.27 3.15
C ALA A 51 -3.96 0.18 4.13
N ALA A 52 -4.63 1.31 3.88
CA ALA A 52 -5.77 1.77 4.67
C ALA A 52 -6.95 0.77 4.63
N ALA A 53 -7.21 0.15 3.48
CA ALA A 53 -8.19 -0.93 3.35
C ALA A 53 -7.78 -2.15 4.19
N GLY A 54 -6.49 -2.48 4.22
CA GLY A 54 -5.93 -3.53 5.07
C GLY A 54 -6.14 -3.27 6.57
N VAL A 55 -5.79 -2.07 7.04
CA VAL A 55 -6.02 -1.63 8.43
C VAL A 55 -7.51 -1.65 8.78
N SER A 56 -8.36 -1.19 7.85
CA SER A 56 -9.82 -1.18 8.03
C SER A 56 -10.40 -2.59 8.14
N ALA A 57 -9.94 -3.53 7.31
CA ALA A 57 -10.35 -4.93 7.37
C ALA A 57 -9.99 -5.56 8.73
N LEU A 58 -8.77 -5.33 9.24
CA LEU A 58 -8.38 -5.80 10.58
C LEU A 58 -9.21 -5.13 11.70
N GLY A 59 -9.56 -3.86 11.55
CA GLY A 59 -10.49 -3.18 12.46
C GLY A 59 -11.89 -3.79 12.44
N GLN A 60 -12.36 -4.24 11.26
CA GLN A 60 -13.64 -4.95 11.14
C GLN A 60 -13.62 -6.30 11.86
N LEU A 61 -12.54 -7.09 11.74
CA LEU A 61 -12.40 -8.33 12.52
C LEU A 61 -12.55 -8.08 14.03
N ARG A 62 -11.93 -7.02 14.55
CA ARG A 62 -12.10 -6.62 15.96
C ARG A 62 -13.56 -6.28 16.30
N SER A 63 -14.27 -5.62 15.40
CA SER A 63 -15.68 -5.28 15.61
C SER A 63 -16.57 -6.53 15.63
N GLU A 64 -16.21 -7.56 14.88
CA GLU A 64 -16.92 -8.86 14.87
C GLU A 64 -16.69 -9.65 16.16
N GLU A 65 -15.49 -9.57 16.73
CA GLU A 65 -15.20 -10.11 18.08
C GLU A 65 -16.05 -9.46 19.15
N LEU A 66 -16.09 -8.12 19.18
CA LEU A 66 -16.85 -7.36 20.18
C LEU A 66 -18.36 -7.58 20.08
N ARG A 67 -18.86 -8.02 18.91
CA ARG A 67 -20.27 -8.30 18.66
C ARG A 67 -20.66 -9.77 18.92
N GLY A 68 -19.74 -10.59 19.45
CA GLY A 68 -19.99 -12.01 19.77
C GLY A 68 -20.15 -12.92 18.55
N ARG A 69 -19.94 -12.42 17.32
CA ARG A 69 -20.06 -13.25 16.10
C ARG A 69 -18.90 -14.25 15.96
N ALA A 70 -17.76 -13.95 16.56
CA ALA A 70 -16.64 -14.88 16.65
C ALA A 70 -17.01 -16.15 17.45
N GLU A 71 -17.89 -16.05 18.45
CA GLU A 71 -18.34 -17.18 19.27
C GLU A 71 -19.27 -18.12 18.49
N LEU A 72 -20.12 -17.57 17.61
CA LEU A 72 -20.96 -18.36 16.69
C LEU A 72 -20.12 -19.10 15.64
N ALA A 73 -19.03 -18.51 15.14
CA ALA A 73 -18.15 -19.15 14.15
C ALA A 73 -17.20 -20.20 14.74
N LEU A 74 -16.77 -20.03 16.01
CA LEU A 74 -15.94 -21.00 16.74
C LEU A 74 -16.72 -22.20 17.31
N SER A 75 -18.04 -22.24 17.12
CA SER A 75 -18.85 -23.44 17.38
C SER A 75 -18.55 -24.58 16.38
N ALA A 76 -17.94 -24.26 15.24
CA ALA A 76 -17.36 -25.22 14.31
C ALA A 76 -15.95 -25.65 14.76
N PRO A 77 -15.49 -26.88 14.45
CA PRO A 77 -14.20 -27.43 14.90
C PRO A 77 -12.98 -26.82 14.17
N VAL A 78 -12.98 -25.51 13.92
CA VAL A 78 -11.86 -24.76 13.36
C VAL A 78 -11.00 -24.19 14.49
N GLY A 79 -9.75 -24.63 14.56
CA GLY A 79 -8.79 -24.10 15.53
C GLY A 79 -8.65 -22.57 15.42
N ARG A 80 -8.51 -21.90 16.57
CA ARG A 80 -8.48 -20.42 16.68
C ARG A 80 -7.41 -19.75 15.83
N THR A 81 -6.25 -20.37 15.69
CA THR A 81 -5.15 -19.92 14.82
C THR A 81 -5.47 -20.10 13.34
N ARG A 82 -6.13 -21.21 12.97
CA ARG A 82 -6.57 -21.46 11.60
C ARG A 82 -7.60 -20.44 11.15
N TRP A 83 -8.50 -20.01 12.04
CA TRP A 83 -9.47 -18.96 11.77
C TRP A 83 -8.79 -17.63 11.45
N LEU A 84 -7.88 -17.14 12.31
CA LEU A 84 -7.20 -15.86 12.03
C LEU A 84 -6.30 -15.96 10.79
N ALA A 85 -5.57 -17.08 10.63
CA ALA A 85 -4.73 -17.31 9.47
C ALA A 85 -5.51 -17.30 8.16
N SER A 86 -6.72 -17.90 8.09
CA SER A 86 -7.53 -17.86 6.88
C SER A 86 -7.99 -16.45 6.54
N HIS A 87 -8.39 -15.65 7.53
CA HIS A 87 -8.78 -14.26 7.30
C HIS A 87 -7.59 -13.41 6.82
N LEU A 88 -6.41 -13.59 7.42
CA LEU A 88 -5.20 -12.92 6.97
C LEU A 88 -4.81 -13.33 5.55
N CYS A 89 -4.88 -14.61 5.20
CA CYS A 89 -4.61 -15.07 3.84
C CYS A 89 -5.57 -14.45 2.81
N VAL A 90 -6.87 -14.45 3.10
CA VAL A 90 -7.88 -13.84 2.21
C VAL A 90 -7.65 -12.33 2.10
N LEU A 91 -7.35 -11.67 3.22
CA LEU A 91 -7.04 -10.25 3.25
C LEU A 91 -5.83 -9.94 2.37
N LEU A 92 -4.70 -10.62 2.58
CA LEU A 92 -3.48 -10.39 1.82
C LEU A 92 -3.68 -10.67 0.32
N GLY A 93 -4.38 -11.76 -0.03
CA GLY A 93 -4.75 -12.05 -1.41
C GLY A 93 -5.61 -10.93 -2.03
N GLY A 94 -6.58 -10.42 -1.28
CA GLY A 94 -7.42 -9.29 -1.68
C GLY A 94 -6.62 -8.00 -1.89
N LEU A 95 -5.71 -7.67 -0.97
CA LEU A 95 -4.85 -6.48 -1.09
C LEU A 95 -3.92 -6.57 -2.32
N MET A 96 -3.33 -7.75 -2.57
CA MET A 96 -2.53 -7.98 -3.77
C MET A 96 -3.37 -7.86 -5.04
N ALA A 97 -4.59 -8.40 -5.05
CA ALA A 97 -5.51 -8.24 -6.17
C ALA A 97 -5.90 -6.77 -6.40
N ILE A 98 -6.07 -5.99 -5.33
CA ILE A 98 -6.34 -4.55 -5.42
C ILE A 98 -5.13 -3.80 -6.00
N LEU A 99 -3.89 -4.10 -5.57
CA LEU A 99 -2.68 -3.48 -6.13
C LEU A 99 -2.52 -3.80 -7.62
N LEU A 100 -2.76 -5.05 -8.01
CA LEU A 100 -2.76 -5.44 -9.43
C LEU A 100 -3.85 -4.72 -10.21
N ALA A 101 -5.07 -4.64 -9.68
CA ALA A 101 -6.17 -3.91 -10.32
C ALA A 101 -5.93 -2.40 -10.39
N VAL A 102 -5.17 -1.83 -9.44
CA VAL A 102 -4.67 -0.47 -9.52
C VAL A 102 -3.72 -0.35 -10.70
N GLY A 103 -2.65 -1.13 -10.75
CA GLY A 103 -1.66 -1.07 -11.84
C GLY A 103 -2.26 -1.27 -13.23
N ILE A 104 -3.11 -2.30 -13.38
CA ILE A 104 -3.85 -2.54 -14.63
C ILE A 104 -4.77 -1.37 -14.96
N GLY A 105 -5.50 -0.84 -13.98
CA GLY A 105 -6.39 0.30 -14.19
C GLY A 105 -5.64 1.55 -14.67
N THR A 106 -4.48 1.84 -14.07
CA THR A 106 -3.63 2.97 -14.49
C THR A 106 -3.05 2.74 -15.89
N ALA A 107 -2.58 1.52 -16.17
CA ALA A 107 -2.08 1.12 -17.49
C ALA A 107 -3.15 1.28 -18.59
N VAL A 108 -4.35 0.76 -18.36
CA VAL A 108 -5.46 0.92 -19.31
C VAL A 108 -5.80 2.39 -19.51
N GLY A 109 -5.84 3.19 -18.45
CA GLY A 109 -6.10 4.62 -18.56
C GLY A 109 -5.06 5.36 -19.39
N ALA A 110 -3.78 5.02 -19.23
CA ALA A 110 -2.68 5.62 -19.99
C ALA A 110 -2.69 5.18 -21.47
N VAL A 111 -2.85 3.88 -21.74
CA VAL A 111 -2.91 3.31 -23.10
C VAL A 111 -4.04 3.90 -23.94
N LEU A 112 -5.17 4.22 -23.32
CA LEU A 112 -6.32 4.77 -24.05
C LEU A 112 -6.13 6.20 -24.54
N VAL A 113 -5.18 6.94 -23.98
CA VAL A 113 -4.99 8.38 -24.27
C VAL A 113 -3.64 8.66 -24.92
N LEU A 114 -2.59 7.92 -24.57
CA LEU A 114 -1.25 8.07 -25.13
C LEU A 114 -1.12 7.34 -26.48
N THR A 115 -0.45 7.96 -27.45
CA THR A 115 -0.20 7.35 -28.78
C THR A 115 0.71 6.11 -28.70
N ASP A 116 1.70 6.11 -27.80
CA ASP A 116 2.61 4.97 -27.51
C ASP A 116 2.41 4.41 -26.09
N GLY A 117 1.21 4.52 -25.52
CA GLY A 117 0.94 4.15 -24.12
C GLY A 117 1.21 2.68 -23.77
N GLY A 118 1.29 1.80 -24.77
CA GLY A 118 1.66 0.40 -24.60
C GLY A 118 3.05 0.20 -23.99
N HIS A 119 3.96 1.17 -24.18
CA HIS A 119 5.31 1.14 -23.64
C HIS A 119 5.35 1.16 -22.11
N TYR A 120 4.37 1.79 -21.46
CA TYR A 120 4.35 2.02 -20.00
C TYR A 120 3.59 0.95 -19.22
N VAL A 121 3.00 -0.06 -19.88
CA VAL A 121 2.06 -1.00 -19.25
C VAL A 121 2.72 -1.84 -18.17
N ASP A 122 3.89 -2.39 -18.46
CA ASP A 122 4.67 -3.21 -17.55
C ASP A 122 5.18 -2.37 -16.37
N GLU A 123 5.70 -1.18 -16.63
CA GLU A 123 6.14 -0.24 -15.61
C GLU A 123 5.00 0.17 -14.67
N LEU A 124 3.81 0.44 -15.19
CA LEU A 124 2.63 0.82 -14.41
C LEU A 124 2.15 -0.28 -13.47
N ILE A 125 2.14 -1.51 -13.97
CA ILE A 125 1.78 -2.68 -13.17
C ILE A 125 2.87 -2.92 -12.13
N LEU A 126 4.15 -2.89 -12.52
CA LEU A 126 5.26 -3.16 -11.62
C LEU A 126 5.40 -2.08 -10.54
N ALA A 127 5.18 -0.80 -10.86
CA ALA A 127 5.15 0.30 -9.90
C ALA A 127 4.09 0.09 -8.81
N SER A 128 2.93 -0.44 -9.19
CA SER A 128 1.86 -0.75 -8.24
C SER A 128 2.19 -1.96 -7.37
N VAL A 129 2.75 -3.02 -7.97
CA VAL A 129 3.16 -4.22 -7.25
C VAL A 129 4.38 -3.96 -6.35
N HIS A 130 5.26 -3.04 -6.74
CA HIS A 130 6.44 -2.64 -5.98
C HIS A 130 6.07 -2.11 -4.59
N GLN A 131 4.85 -1.58 -4.41
CA GLN A 131 4.35 -1.09 -3.13
C GLN A 131 3.85 -2.20 -2.18
N ALA A 132 3.74 -3.45 -2.66
CA ALA A 132 3.25 -4.58 -1.86
C ALA A 132 4.01 -4.81 -0.53
N PRO A 133 5.36 -4.72 -0.46
CA PRO A 133 6.10 -4.88 0.79
C PRO A 133 5.73 -3.84 1.85
N ALA A 134 5.52 -2.57 1.45
CA ALA A 134 5.10 -1.51 2.37
C ALA A 134 3.69 -1.77 2.90
N VAL A 135 2.75 -2.15 2.03
CA VAL A 135 1.39 -2.55 2.43
C VAL A 135 1.44 -3.74 3.40
N LEU A 136 2.26 -4.74 3.10
CA LEU A 136 2.45 -5.92 3.95
C LEU A 136 3.04 -5.54 5.32
N ALA A 137 4.00 -4.63 5.38
CA ALA A 137 4.58 -4.13 6.62
C ALA A 137 3.52 -3.46 7.50
N VAL A 138 2.72 -2.55 6.94
CA VAL A 138 1.64 -1.85 7.69
C VAL A 138 0.59 -2.85 8.19
N VAL A 139 0.16 -3.79 7.34
CA VAL A 139 -0.80 -4.83 7.72
C VAL A 139 -0.22 -5.77 8.76
N GLY A 140 1.05 -6.17 8.64
CA GLY A 140 1.75 -7.02 9.59
C GLY A 140 1.90 -6.37 10.97
N ILE A 141 2.29 -5.09 11.02
CA ILE A 141 2.35 -4.32 12.28
C ILE A 141 0.95 -4.23 12.91
N THR A 142 -0.06 -3.93 12.10
CA THR A 142 -1.44 -3.83 12.58
C THR A 142 -1.97 -5.19 13.07
N ALA A 143 -1.61 -6.29 12.40
CA ALA A 143 -1.96 -7.65 12.80
C ALA A 143 -1.23 -8.07 14.10
N ALA A 144 0.03 -7.68 14.27
CA ALA A 144 0.76 -7.87 15.53
C ALA A 144 0.07 -7.16 16.68
N LEU A 145 -0.24 -5.86 16.52
CA LEU A 145 -0.98 -5.09 17.51
C LEU A 145 -2.36 -5.69 17.75
N PHE A 146 -3.05 -6.10 16.70
CA PHE A 146 -4.32 -6.77 16.82
C PHE A 146 -4.19 -8.01 17.69
N GLY A 147 -3.16 -8.83 17.48
CA GLY A 147 -2.82 -10.05 18.23
C GLY A 147 -2.33 -9.87 19.67
N TRP A 148 -1.80 -8.71 20.07
CA TRP A 148 -1.33 -8.49 21.45
C TRP A 148 -2.12 -7.41 22.21
N LEU A 149 -2.36 -6.26 21.58
CA LEU A 149 -3.06 -5.11 22.15
C LEU A 149 -4.15 -4.64 21.18
N PRO A 150 -5.32 -5.31 21.12
CA PRO A 150 -6.29 -5.11 20.04
C PRO A 150 -6.86 -3.69 20.06
N ARG A 151 -6.88 -3.05 21.24
CA ARG A 151 -7.26 -1.65 21.46
C ARG A 151 -6.43 -0.66 20.65
N ALA A 152 -5.14 -0.91 20.49
CA ALA A 152 -4.19 -0.03 19.80
C ALA A 152 -4.09 -0.29 18.29
N ALA A 153 -4.52 -1.45 17.81
CA ALA A 153 -4.34 -1.86 16.41
C ALA A 153 -4.87 -0.84 15.40
N SER A 154 -6.15 -0.46 15.50
CA SER A 154 -6.75 0.49 14.56
C SER A 154 -6.17 1.91 14.69
N PRO A 155 -6.05 2.51 15.89
CA PRO A 155 -5.44 3.84 16.02
C PRO A 155 -4.01 3.91 15.48
N VAL A 156 -3.17 2.93 15.80
CA VAL A 156 -1.77 2.92 15.34
C VAL A 156 -1.68 2.65 13.84
N GLY A 157 -2.47 1.71 13.31
CA GLY A 157 -2.53 1.48 11.86
C GLY A 157 -2.92 2.74 11.09
N TRP A 158 -3.94 3.46 11.55
CA TRP A 158 -4.35 4.72 10.93
C TRP A 158 -3.33 5.85 11.11
N LEU A 159 -2.60 5.88 12.23
CA LEU A 159 -1.49 6.82 12.43
C LEU A 159 -0.39 6.59 11.39
N ILE A 160 -0.01 5.34 11.14
CA ILE A 160 1.00 4.99 10.11
C ILE A 160 0.52 5.43 8.72
N ILE A 161 -0.75 5.17 8.39
CA ILE A 161 -1.35 5.61 7.11
C ILE A 161 -1.33 7.14 6.98
N GLY A 162 -1.79 7.86 8.00
CA GLY A 162 -1.84 9.32 7.99
C GLY A 162 -0.44 9.94 7.90
N TYR A 163 0.53 9.35 8.62
CA TYR A 163 1.91 9.78 8.57
C TYR A 163 2.55 9.56 7.19
N ALA A 164 2.38 8.36 6.61
CA ALA A 164 2.87 8.05 5.27
C ALA A 164 2.22 8.97 4.22
N ALA A 165 0.90 9.16 4.27
CA ALA A 165 0.19 10.09 3.38
C ALA A 165 0.75 11.51 3.49
N PHE A 166 0.99 12.00 4.71
CA PHE A 166 1.55 13.31 4.91
C PHE A 166 2.99 13.42 4.39
N MET A 167 3.87 12.49 4.78
CA MET A 167 5.29 12.51 4.40
C MET A 167 5.49 12.35 2.90
N SER A 168 4.78 11.41 2.27
CA SER A 168 4.89 11.15 0.84
C SER A 168 4.39 12.31 -0.04
N ASN A 169 3.53 13.19 0.47
CA ASN A 169 3.00 14.34 -0.28
C ASN A 169 3.67 15.68 0.08
N PHE A 170 4.04 15.88 1.35
CA PHE A 170 4.49 17.17 1.87
C PHE A 170 5.88 17.14 2.49
N GLY A 171 6.44 15.96 2.78
CA GLY A 171 7.69 15.82 3.53
C GLY A 171 8.88 16.53 2.86
N GLN A 172 8.96 16.43 1.52
CA GLN A 172 9.99 17.15 0.75
C GLN A 172 9.71 18.64 0.62
N LEU A 173 8.44 19.06 0.54
CA LEU A 173 8.06 20.48 0.42
C LEU A 173 8.37 21.25 1.71
N LEU A 174 8.28 20.57 2.86
CA LEU A 174 8.48 21.16 4.18
C LEU A 174 9.92 21.04 4.68
N ASP A 175 10.84 20.49 3.89
CA ASP A 175 12.25 20.25 4.24
C ASP A 175 12.43 19.62 5.63
N LEU A 176 11.62 18.57 5.90
CA LEU A 176 11.60 17.94 7.20
C LEU A 176 12.92 17.22 7.52
N PRO A 177 13.32 17.15 8.80
CA PRO A 177 14.56 16.49 9.19
C PRO A 177 14.56 15.02 8.81
N LYS A 178 15.74 14.47 8.48
CA LYS A 178 15.91 13.09 7.99
C LYS A 178 15.27 12.03 8.89
N PHE A 179 15.31 12.23 10.21
CA PHE A 179 14.69 11.30 11.15
C PHE A 179 13.17 11.15 10.91
N ALA A 180 12.48 12.19 10.41
CA ALA A 180 11.06 12.11 10.08
C ALA A 180 10.84 11.21 8.86
N ALA A 181 11.68 11.34 7.82
CA ALA A 181 11.61 10.48 6.64
C ALA A 181 11.85 8.99 6.97
N GLU A 182 12.68 8.69 7.97
CA GLU A 182 12.94 7.31 8.43
C GLU A 182 11.70 6.61 9.04
N PHE A 183 10.65 7.34 9.38
CA PHE A 183 9.39 6.74 9.84
C PHE A 183 8.37 6.51 8.72
N ASP A 184 8.60 7.05 7.52
CA ASP A 184 7.72 6.82 6.38
C ASP A 184 7.97 5.42 5.80
N VAL A 185 7.12 4.46 6.16
CA VAL A 185 7.19 3.07 5.68
C VAL A 185 7.22 2.97 4.17
N PHE A 186 6.47 3.83 3.47
CA PHE A 186 6.42 3.85 2.02
C PHE A 186 7.62 4.58 1.41
N GLY A 187 8.16 5.59 2.11
CA GLY A 187 9.34 6.34 1.70
C GLY A 187 10.65 5.55 1.63
N HIS A 188 10.69 4.32 2.16
CA HIS A 188 11.86 3.44 2.05
C HIS A 188 11.99 2.75 0.68
N LEU A 189 10.90 2.65 -0.06
CA LEU A 189 10.90 2.06 -1.40
C LEU A 189 11.43 3.08 -2.41
N THR A 190 12.11 2.59 -3.47
CA THR A 190 12.58 3.46 -4.54
C THR A 190 11.39 3.97 -5.36
N ARG A 191 11.59 5.07 -6.05
CA ARG A 191 10.55 5.69 -6.88
C ARG A 191 10.47 5.00 -8.24
N TYR A 192 10.13 3.71 -8.27
CA TYR A 192 9.94 3.00 -9.53
C TYR A 192 8.73 3.58 -10.31
N PRO A 193 8.80 3.81 -11.64
CA PRO A 193 9.89 3.46 -12.58
C PRO A 193 10.99 4.53 -12.78
N VAL A 194 10.99 5.62 -12.01
CA VAL A 194 12.03 6.68 -12.09
C VAL A 194 13.39 6.16 -11.63
N GLU A 195 13.39 5.27 -10.64
CA GLU A 195 14.58 4.64 -10.07
C GLU A 195 14.46 3.12 -10.15
N ASP A 196 15.59 2.45 -10.37
CA ASP A 196 15.65 1.00 -10.31
C ASP A 196 15.21 0.46 -8.93
N VAL A 197 14.70 -0.76 -8.93
CA VAL A 197 14.24 -1.42 -7.70
C VAL A 197 15.43 -1.70 -6.78
N ALA A 198 15.47 -1.02 -5.63
CA ALA A 198 16.36 -1.40 -4.54
C ALA A 198 15.77 -2.58 -3.77
N TRP A 199 16.44 -3.74 -3.85
CA TRP A 199 15.96 -4.96 -3.20
C TRP A 199 16.09 -4.95 -1.67
N THR A 200 17.04 -4.18 -1.13
CA THR A 200 17.26 -4.10 0.33
C THR A 200 16.00 -3.64 1.09
N PRO A 201 15.37 -2.49 0.78
CA PRO A 201 14.14 -2.07 1.46
C PRO A 201 12.96 -3.03 1.18
N VAL A 202 12.87 -3.61 -0.02
CA VAL A 202 11.85 -4.61 -0.38
C VAL A 202 11.90 -5.81 0.58
N TRP A 203 13.10 -6.40 0.77
CA TRP A 203 13.27 -7.53 1.67
C TRP A 203 13.06 -7.15 3.13
N ALA A 204 13.55 -5.98 3.56
CA ALA A 204 13.37 -5.49 4.92
C ALA A 204 11.89 -5.31 5.28
N LEU A 205 11.12 -4.62 4.44
CA LEU A 205 9.68 -4.38 4.66
C LEU A 205 8.89 -5.69 4.61
N THR A 206 9.23 -6.59 3.68
CA THR A 206 8.60 -7.91 3.60
C THR A 206 8.86 -8.71 4.87
N ALA A 207 10.09 -8.68 5.40
CA ALA A 207 10.44 -9.34 6.65
C ALA A 207 9.70 -8.75 7.86
N VAL A 208 9.58 -7.42 7.94
CA VAL A 208 8.81 -6.72 8.98
C VAL A 208 7.34 -7.14 8.94
N GLY A 209 6.73 -7.15 7.75
CA GLY A 209 5.36 -7.56 7.56
C GLY A 209 5.13 -9.03 7.92
N ALA A 210 5.98 -9.93 7.43
CA ALA A 210 5.91 -11.35 7.74
C ALA A 210 6.08 -11.63 9.25
N ALA A 211 7.07 -10.99 9.89
CA ALA A 211 7.27 -11.09 11.33
C ALA A 211 6.06 -10.55 12.10
N GLY A 212 5.48 -9.42 11.68
CA GLY A 212 4.27 -8.86 12.26
C GLY A 212 3.06 -9.81 12.17
N LEU A 213 2.86 -10.45 11.02
CA LEU A 213 1.81 -11.47 10.85
C LEU A 213 2.02 -12.67 11.79
N VAL A 214 3.24 -13.19 11.88
CA VAL A 214 3.58 -14.30 12.79
C VAL A 214 3.36 -13.90 14.25
N LEU A 215 3.84 -12.72 14.65
CA LEU A 215 3.62 -12.18 15.99
C LEU A 215 2.14 -11.98 16.29
N GLY A 216 1.34 -11.53 15.32
CA GLY A 216 -0.10 -11.40 15.43
C GLY A 216 -0.79 -12.74 15.69
N LEU A 217 -0.43 -13.77 14.93
CA LEU A 217 -0.94 -15.14 15.13
C LEU A 217 -0.53 -15.71 16.49
N VAL A 218 0.72 -15.51 16.91
CA VAL A 218 1.21 -15.95 18.22
C VAL A 218 0.47 -15.24 19.35
N GLY A 219 0.34 -13.91 19.28
CA GLY A 219 -0.41 -13.13 20.27
C GLY A 219 -1.86 -13.57 20.36
N TRP A 220 -2.51 -13.78 19.21
CA TRP A 220 -3.87 -14.29 19.12
C TRP A 220 -4.05 -15.64 19.81
N SER A 221 -3.10 -16.56 19.63
CA SER A 221 -3.12 -17.88 20.25
C SER A 221 -2.93 -17.84 21.78
N ARG A 222 -2.19 -16.84 22.28
CA ARG A 222 -1.85 -16.70 23.71
C ARG A 222 -2.92 -15.95 24.51
N ARG A 223 -3.76 -15.13 23.86
CA ARG A 223 -4.84 -14.44 24.57
C ARG A 223 -5.99 -15.40 24.85
N GLU A 224 -6.31 -15.57 26.12
CA GLU A 224 -7.59 -16.15 26.54
C GLU A 224 -8.69 -15.19 26.06
N VAL A 225 -9.38 -15.57 24.98
CA VAL A 225 -10.65 -14.93 24.63
C VAL A 225 -11.61 -15.49 25.66
N ASN A 226 -11.81 -14.71 26.73
CA ASN A 226 -12.67 -15.06 27.84
C ASN A 226 -14.02 -15.56 27.31
N ARG A 227 -14.44 -16.72 27.82
CA ARG A 227 -15.85 -17.09 27.89
C ARG A 227 -16.60 -15.88 28.44
N VAL A 228 -17.49 -15.30 27.63
CA VAL A 228 -18.63 -14.54 28.14
C VAL A 228 -19.57 -15.52 28.84
#